data_AF-A0A916FYI3-F1
#
_entry.id   AF-A0A916FYI3-F1
#
_cell.length_a   1.000
_cell.length_b   1.000
_cell.length_c   1.000
_cell.angle_alpha   90.00
_cell.angle_beta   90.00
_cell.angle_gamma   90.00
#
_symmetry.space_group_name_H-M   'P 1'
#
loop_
_entity.id
_entity.type
_entity.pdbx_description
1 polymer ?
#
loop_
_entity_poly.entity_id
_entity_poly.type
_entity_poly.pdbx_seq_one_letter_code
_entity_poly.pdbx_strand_id
1 'polypeptide(L)'
;GIALQNAGVRPDTLTTVFAGGDIESTARVREHLGQIPPSSPSMALWKDGRLVEFIPRYLIESRDAGTIATHLTHLFEEHCGQPTTTGN
;
A
#
# COMPACT_ATOMS: atom_id res chain seq x y z
N GLY A 1 -5.07 -1.37 11.89
CA GLY A 1 -3.66 -1.68 12.21
C GLY A 1 -3.00 -0.48 12.85
N ILE A 2 -1.84 -0.66 13.48
CA ILE A 2 -1.12 0.37 14.24
C ILE A 2 -0.93 1.66 13.41
N ALA A 3 -0.49 1.55 12.15
CA ALA A 3 -0.29 2.70 11.26
C ALA A 3 -1.53 3.58 11.11
N LEU A 4 -2.71 2.97 10.89
CA LEU A 4 -3.96 3.69 10.74
C LEU A 4 -4.37 4.39 12.03
N GLN A 5 -4.12 3.78 13.19
CA GLN A 5 -4.44 4.39 14.48
C GLN A 5 -3.55 5.61 14.76
N ASN A 6 -2.29 5.55 14.36
CA ASN A 6 -1.30 6.60 14.64
C ASN A 6 -1.29 7.73 13.60
N ALA A 7 -1.78 7.51 12.39
CA ALA A 7 -1.70 8.51 11.32
C ALA A 7 -2.78 9.60 11.45
N GLY A 8 -2.36 10.86 11.30
CA GLY A 8 -3.25 12.04 11.27
C GLY A 8 -4.01 12.19 9.95
N VAL A 9 -3.48 11.63 8.86
CA VAL A 9 -4.14 11.49 7.55
C VAL A 9 -4.11 10.04 7.13
N ARG A 10 -5.12 9.59 6.37
CA ARG A 10 -5.28 8.19 5.98
C ARG A 10 -5.64 8.07 4.51
N PRO A 11 -5.37 6.91 3.88
CA PRO A 11 -5.94 6.61 2.57
C PRO A 11 -7.47 6.60 2.62
N ASP A 12 -8.11 7.12 1.57
CA ASP A 12 -9.57 7.14 1.46
C ASP A 12 -10.17 5.74 1.32
N THR A 13 -9.42 4.83 0.70
CA THR A 13 -9.82 3.44 0.49
C THR A 13 -8.77 2.49 1.05
N LEU A 14 -9.25 1.50 1.79
CA LEU A 14 -8.45 0.41 2.34
C LEU A 14 -9.03 -0.90 1.81
N THR A 15 -8.23 -1.67 1.08
CA THR A 15 -8.64 -2.94 0.49
C THR A 15 -7.54 -3.98 0.66
N THR A 16 -7.90 -5.25 0.50
CA THR A 16 -6.98 -6.39 0.62
C THR A 16 -7.36 -7.49 -0.35
N VAL A 17 -6.37 -8.27 -0.78
CA VAL A 17 -6.55 -9.51 -1.54
C VAL A 17 -5.73 -10.60 -0.88
N PHE A 18 -6.27 -11.81 -0.79
CA PHE A 18 -5.58 -12.90 -0.12
C PHE A 18 -4.79 -13.76 -1.11
N ALA A 19 -3.47 -13.54 -1.17
CA ALA A 19 -2.59 -14.31 -2.03
C ALA A 19 -2.66 -15.81 -1.69
N GLY A 20 -3.10 -16.61 -2.67
CA GLY A 20 -3.28 -18.06 -2.54
C GLY A 20 -4.72 -18.50 -2.21
N GLY A 21 -5.57 -17.61 -1.70
CA GLY A 21 -7.00 -17.87 -1.53
C GLY A 21 -7.86 -17.24 -2.64
N ASP A 22 -7.58 -15.97 -2.97
CA ASP A 22 -8.30 -15.21 -4.00
C ASP A 22 -7.41 -15.02 -5.23
N ILE A 23 -7.27 -16.09 -6.03
CA ILE A 23 -6.30 -16.15 -7.13
C ILE A 23 -6.57 -15.04 -8.17
N GLU A 24 -7.82 -14.91 -8.63
CA GLU A 24 -8.19 -13.93 -9.67
C GLU A 24 -8.03 -12.49 -9.19
N SER A 25 -8.54 -12.16 -8.00
CA SER A 25 -8.40 -10.83 -7.41
C SER A 25 -6.93 -10.46 -7.19
N THR A 26 -6.12 -11.40 -6.72
CA THR A 26 -4.67 -11.19 -6.54
C THR A 26 -3.97 -10.98 -7.88
N ALA A 27 -4.32 -11.75 -8.91
CA ALA A 27 -3.76 -11.59 -10.26
C ALA A 27 -4.11 -10.20 -10.84
N ARG A 28 -5.37 -9.76 -10.70
CA ARG A 28 -5.81 -8.45 -11.18
C ARG A 28 -5.08 -7.30 -10.50
N VAL A 29 -4.87 -7.37 -9.18
CA VAL A 29 -4.06 -6.36 -8.46
C VAL A 29 -2.62 -6.35 -8.96
N ARG A 30 -2.03 -7.52 -9.23
CA ARG A 30 -0.65 -7.62 -9.74
C ARG A 30 -0.48 -7.03 -11.15
N GLU A 31 -1.51 -7.11 -12.00
CA GLU A 31 -1.49 -6.42 -13.31
C GLU A 31 -1.29 -4.90 -13.16
N HIS A 32 -1.88 -4.30 -12.12
CA HIS A 32 -1.72 -2.87 -11.81
C HIS A 32 -0.35 -2.52 -11.22
N LEU A 33 0.46 -3.50 -10.82
CA LEU A 33 1.83 -3.32 -10.33
C LEU A 33 2.88 -3.40 -11.45
N GLY A 34 2.46 -3.72 -12.69
CA GLY A 34 3.34 -3.75 -13.85
C GLY A 34 4.46 -4.79 -13.73
N GLN A 35 5.72 -4.34 -13.76
CA GLN A 35 6.91 -5.20 -13.76
C GLN A 35 7.46 -5.51 -12.36
N ILE A 36 6.80 -5.04 -11.29
CA ILE A 36 7.25 -5.30 -9.93
C ILE A 36 7.14 -6.80 -9.62
N PRO A 37 8.22 -7.47 -9.18
CA PRO A 37 8.18 -8.88 -8.83
C PRO A 37 7.13 -9.15 -7.73
N PRO A 38 6.25 -10.15 -7.92
CA PRO A 38 5.23 -10.46 -6.92
C PRO A 38 5.88 -10.97 -5.63
N SER A 39 5.39 -10.50 -4.48
CA SER A 39 5.78 -11.00 -3.16
C SER A 39 4.57 -11.03 -2.22
N SER A 40 4.66 -11.75 -1.10
CA SER A 40 3.56 -11.86 -0.13
C SER A 40 4.09 -12.14 1.28
N PRO A 41 3.61 -11.47 2.34
CA PRO A 41 2.74 -10.27 2.27
C PRO A 41 3.46 -9.09 1.60
N SER A 42 2.69 -8.20 0.98
CA SER A 42 3.16 -6.94 0.39
C SER A 42 2.07 -5.88 0.54
N MET A 43 2.44 -4.61 0.49
CA MET A 43 1.50 -3.49 0.53
C MET A 43 1.78 -2.52 -0.62
N ALA A 44 0.75 -1.81 -1.05
CA ALA A 44 0.85 -0.87 -2.15
C ALA A 44 -0.05 0.33 -1.85
N LEU A 45 0.44 1.53 -2.17
CA LEU A 45 -0.29 2.77 -2.02
C LEU A 45 -0.47 3.40 -3.40
N TRP A 46 -1.70 3.79 -3.70
CA TRP A 46 -2.05 4.48 -4.93
C TRP A 46 -2.56 5.88 -4.64
N LYS A 47 -2.31 6.78 -5.58
CA LYS A 47 -2.88 8.12 -5.63
C LYS A 47 -3.31 8.42 -7.05
N ASP A 48 -4.55 8.85 -7.22
CA ASP A 48 -5.12 9.25 -8.51
C ASP A 48 -4.93 8.18 -9.60
N GLY A 49 -5.13 6.90 -9.22
CA GLY A 49 -5.00 5.74 -10.10
C GLY A 49 -3.55 5.32 -10.40
N ARG A 50 -2.55 5.98 -9.82
CA ARG A 50 -1.12 5.66 -10.02
C ARG A 50 -0.51 5.08 -8.76
N LEU A 51 0.32 4.05 -8.93
CA LEU A 51 1.11 3.48 -7.84
C LEU A 51 2.14 4.52 -7.40
N VAL A 52 2.10 4.93 -6.14
CA VAL A 52 3.07 5.86 -5.56
C VAL A 52 4.11 5.16 -4.70
N GLU A 53 3.73 4.06 -4.04
CA GLU A 53 4.64 3.28 -3.21
C GLU A 53 4.30 1.79 -3.26
N PHE A 54 5.33 0.94 -3.25
CA PHE A 54 5.18 -0.51 -3.12
C PHE A 54 6.15 -1.07 -2.07
N ILE A 55 5.60 -1.76 -1.08
CA ILE A 55 6.35 -2.38 0.01
C ILE A 55 6.39 -3.90 -0.22
N PRO A 56 7.51 -4.45 -0.74
CA PRO A 56 7.67 -5.89 -0.92
C PRO A 56 7.89 -6.63 0.41
N ARG A 57 7.72 -7.95 0.35
CA ARG A 57 7.88 -8.88 1.50
C ARG A 57 9.17 -8.66 2.29
N TYR A 58 10.32 -8.47 1.63
CA TYR A 58 11.60 -8.37 2.34
C TYR A 58 11.72 -7.12 3.23
N LEU A 59 10.94 -6.07 2.94
CA LEU A 59 10.82 -4.88 3.79
C LEU A 59 9.84 -5.08 4.96
N ILE A 60 9.15 -6.22 5.01
CA ILE A 60 8.14 -6.55 6.02
C ILE A 60 8.67 -7.69 6.91
N GLU A 61 9.14 -8.78 6.32
CA GLU A 61 9.42 -10.04 7.03
C GLU A 61 10.56 -9.96 8.06
N SER A 62 11.42 -8.96 7.93
CA SER A 62 12.57 -8.72 8.82
C SER A 62 12.34 -7.60 9.84
N ARG A 63 11.18 -6.94 9.81
CA ARG A 63 10.90 -5.73 10.61
C ARG A 63 9.80 -5.97 11.63
N ASP A 64 9.88 -5.28 12.75
CA ASP A 64 8.83 -5.30 13.76
C ASP A 64 7.61 -4.46 13.31
N ALA A 65 6.46 -4.72 13.95
CA ALA A 65 5.20 -4.07 13.62
C ALA A 65 5.22 -2.55 13.83
N GLY A 66 5.98 -2.05 14.81
CA GLY A 66 6.12 -0.61 15.08
C GLY A 66 6.87 0.09 13.96
N THR A 67 8.02 -0.46 13.55
CA THR A 67 8.81 0.06 12.42
C THR A 67 8.01 0.07 11.11
N ILE A 68 7.27 -1.01 10.81
CA ILE A 68 6.40 -1.07 9.64
C ILE A 68 5.30 0.00 9.73
N ALA A 69 4.72 0.18 10.93
CA ALA A 69 3.66 1.15 11.13
C ALA A 69 4.14 2.59 10.94
N THR A 70 5.30 2.95 11.50
CA THR A 70 5.92 4.26 11.30
C THR A 70 6.20 4.53 9.82
N HIS A 71 6.73 3.55 9.09
CA HIS A 71 6.97 3.69 7.65
C HIS A 71 5.66 3.99 6.89
N LEU A 72 4.59 3.23 7.17
CA LEU A 72 3.28 3.45 6.57
C LEU A 72 2.68 4.82 6.93
N THR A 73 2.81 5.25 8.18
CA THR A 73 2.33 6.56 8.63
C THR A 73 3.02 7.69 7.86
N HIS A 74 4.33 7.63 7.65
CA HIS A 74 5.03 8.63 6.83
C HIS A 74 4.54 8.64 5.38
N LEU A 75 4.32 7.48 4.77
CA LEU A 75 3.77 7.40 3.41
C LEU A 75 2.37 8.00 3.31
N PHE A 76 1.53 7.82 4.34
CA PHE A 76 0.23 8.45 4.39
C PHE A 76 0.35 9.97 4.50
N GLU A 77 1.25 10.47 5.34
CA GLU A 77 1.49 11.92 5.48
C GLU A 77 2.02 12.55 4.17
N GLU A 78 2.86 11.84 3.42
CA GLU A 78 3.41 12.30 2.16
C GLU A 78 2.37 12.32 1.02
N HIS A 79 1.51 11.30 0.96
CA HIS A 79 0.66 11.08 -0.22
C HIS A 79 -0.84 11.34 0.02
N CYS A 80 -1.34 11.21 1.25
CA CYS A 80 -2.74 11.42 1.60
C CYS A 80 -3.03 12.88 2.02
N GLY A 81 -4.29 13.31 1.90
CA GLY A 81 -4.73 14.64 2.37
C GLY A 81 -4.37 15.83 1.47
N GLN A 82 -3.62 15.61 0.39
CA GLN A 82 -3.49 16.59 -0.69
C GLN A 82 -4.68 16.45 -1.66
N PRO A 83 -5.26 17.55 -2.17
CA PRO A 83 -6.31 17.46 -3.19
C PRO A 83 -5.82 16.64 -4.37
N THR A 84 -6.63 15.70 -4.84
CA THR A 84 -6.41 15.01 -6.13
C THR A 84 -6.21 16.08 -7.20
N THR A 85 -5.06 16.06 -7.86
CA THR A 85 -4.80 16.96 -8.98
C THR A 85 -5.60 16.43 -10.17
N THR A 86 -6.84 16.88 -10.32
CA THR A 86 -7.60 16.71 -11.55
C THR A 86 -6.82 17.36 -12.68
N GLY A 87 -6.20 16.55 -13.54
CA GLY A 87 -5.54 17.04 -14.74
C GLY A 87 -6.55 17.76 -15.65
N ASN A 88 -6.13 18.91 -16.20
CA ASN A 88 -6.82 19.62 -17.28
C ASN A 88 -6.94 18.75 -18.53
#